data_AF-X1GRL9-F1
#
_entry.id   AF-X1GRL9-F1
#
_cell.length_a   1.000
_cell.length_b   1.000
_cell.length_c   1.000
_cell.angle_alpha   90.00
_cell.angle_beta   90.00
_cell.angle_gamma   90.00
#
_symmetry.space_group_name_H-M   'P 1'
#
loop_
_entity.id
_entity.type
_entity.pdbx_description
1 polymer ?
#
loop_
_entity_poly.entity_id
_entity_poly.type
_entity_poly.pdbx_seq_one_letter_code
_entity_poly.pdbx_strand_id
1 'polypeptide(L)'
;HIPSSYGIIVTYVQYLVDAGQYGDVIKFLEKMKFRQMEHDPEMWNYLGVAYAGKGDFEKALKAYEKALLLDNEYAVVFRNLGSAYFSLFLKTRDQKDCQKSIQNYKKAIELQPDYASAFNRLGVAYRQAGNLDEAIYSWKKA
;
A
#
# COMPACT_ATOMS: atom_id res chain seq x y z
N HIS A 1 4.79 28.11 1.58
CA HIS A 1 6.16 27.58 1.62
C HIS A 1 6.20 26.35 2.50
N ILE A 2 6.53 25.19 1.92
CA ILE A 2 6.89 23.99 2.68
C ILE A 2 8.29 24.28 3.25
N PRO A 3 8.51 24.26 4.57
CA PRO A 3 9.83 24.55 5.12
C PRO A 3 10.82 23.48 4.67
N SER A 4 12.09 23.84 4.49
CA SER A 4 13.20 22.91 4.19
C SER A 4 13.32 21.76 5.20
N SER A 5 12.77 21.90 6.39
CA SER A 5 12.67 20.83 7.39
C SER A 5 11.70 19.70 7.02
N TYR A 6 10.72 19.93 6.14
CA TYR A 6 9.72 18.91 5.79
C TYR A 6 10.30 17.81 4.89
N GLY A 7 11.18 18.14 3.93
CA GLY A 7 11.86 17.13 3.13
C GLY A 7 12.73 16.18 3.98
N ILE A 8 13.36 16.73 5.04
CA ILE A 8 14.11 15.94 6.01
C ILE A 8 13.17 14.99 6.78
N ILE A 9 11.98 15.47 7.13
CA ILE A 9 10.94 14.66 7.81
C ILE A 9 10.49 13.50 6.92
N VAL A 10 10.19 13.74 5.64
CA VAL A 10 9.81 12.68 4.68
C VAL A 10 10.92 11.64 4.57
N THR A 11 12.17 12.09 4.40
CA THR A 11 13.35 11.20 4.30
C THR A 11 13.54 10.36 5.56
N TYR A 12 13.39 10.98 6.74
CA TYR A 12 13.48 10.28 8.02
C TYR A 12 12.39 9.21 8.17
N VAL A 13 11.15 9.54 7.80
CA VAL A 13 10.01 8.60 7.85
C VAL A 13 10.24 7.44 6.89
N GLN A 14 10.70 7.71 5.67
CA GLN A 14 11.04 6.69 4.71
C GLN A 14 12.11 5.73 5.26
N TYR A 15 13.17 6.26 5.87
CA TYR A 15 14.20 5.44 6.52
C TYR A 15 13.62 4.54 7.62
N LEU A 16 12.71 5.06 8.46
CA LEU A 16 12.05 4.26 9.49
C LEU A 16 11.18 3.15 8.87
N VAL A 17 10.47 3.42 7.77
CA VAL A 17 9.68 2.42 7.04
C VAL A 17 10.60 1.32 6.49
N ASP A 18 11.69 1.69 5.83
CA ASP A 18 12.67 0.74 5.26
C ASP A 18 13.34 -0.11 6.34
N ALA A 19 13.61 0.48 7.50
CA ALA A 19 14.13 -0.21 8.67
C ALA A 19 13.09 -1.08 9.41
N GLY A 20 11.83 -1.09 8.96
CA GLY A 20 10.74 -1.84 9.59
C GLY A 20 10.31 -1.28 10.96
N GLN A 21 10.70 -0.05 11.30
CA GLN A 21 10.38 0.61 12.56
C GLN A 21 8.97 1.24 12.53
N TYR A 22 7.97 0.41 12.21
CA TYR A 22 6.60 0.86 11.97
C TYR A 22 5.94 1.52 13.20
N GLY A 23 6.29 1.07 14.40
CA GLY A 23 5.80 1.68 15.64
C GLY A 23 6.26 3.13 15.79
N ASP A 24 7.50 3.41 15.43
CA ASP A 24 8.07 4.76 15.49
C ASP A 24 7.49 5.66 14.40
N VAL A 25 7.25 5.14 13.20
CA VAL A 25 6.53 5.86 12.14
C VAL A 25 5.14 6.29 12.63
N ILE A 26 4.32 5.36 13.11
CA ILE A 26 2.96 5.66 13.58
C ILE A 26 3.02 6.69 14.71
N LYS A 27 3.85 6.46 15.73
CA LYS A 27 4.00 7.37 16.86
C LYS A 27 4.42 8.77 16.41
N PHE A 28 5.39 8.86 15.50
CA PHE A 28 5.90 10.13 15.02
C PHE A 28 4.84 10.90 14.22
N LEU A 29 4.16 10.26 13.27
CA LEU A 29 3.16 10.89 12.41
C LEU A 29 1.87 11.26 13.16
N GLU A 30 1.37 10.37 14.03
CA GLU A 30 0.15 10.65 14.80
C GLU A 30 0.35 11.70 15.88
N LYS A 31 1.53 11.74 16.53
CA LYS A 31 1.81 12.71 17.59
C LYS A 31 2.04 14.10 17.04
N MET A 32 2.73 14.22 15.90
CA MET A 32 3.12 15.53 15.38
C MET A 32 2.05 16.19 14.51
N LYS A 33 1.09 15.42 13.94
CA LYS A 33 -0.03 15.94 13.12
C LYS A 33 0.40 17.07 12.19
N PHE A 34 1.40 16.81 11.36
CA PHE A 34 1.93 17.81 10.43
C PHE A 34 0.84 18.26 9.46
N ARG A 35 0.49 19.55 9.45
CA ARG A 35 -0.49 20.08 8.49
C ARG A 35 -0.11 19.78 7.04
N GLN A 36 1.19 19.79 6.73
CA GLN A 36 1.70 19.47 5.40
C GLN A 36 1.34 18.04 4.96
N MET A 37 1.26 17.09 5.90
CA MET A 37 0.86 15.71 5.61
C MET A 37 -0.53 15.63 5.00
N GLU A 38 -1.45 16.54 5.34
CA GLU A 38 -2.81 16.56 4.77
C GLU A 38 -2.81 16.71 3.24
N HIS A 39 -1.70 17.17 2.66
CA HIS A 39 -1.53 17.37 1.22
C HIS A 39 -0.37 16.55 0.63
N ASP A 40 0.17 15.58 1.38
CA ASP A 40 1.29 14.74 0.95
C ASP A 40 0.86 13.27 0.81
N PRO A 41 0.65 12.77 -0.42
CA PRO A 41 0.25 11.37 -0.64
C PRO A 41 1.31 10.36 -0.21
N GLU A 42 2.60 10.71 -0.28
CA GLU A 42 3.71 9.85 0.08
C GLU A 42 3.72 9.57 1.59
N MET A 43 3.49 10.62 2.39
CA MET A 43 3.38 10.48 3.84
C MET A 43 2.17 9.66 4.29
N TRP A 44 1.03 9.80 3.60
CA TRP A 44 -0.12 8.93 3.83
C TRP A 44 0.17 7.48 3.45
N ASN A 45 0.90 7.25 2.36
CA ASN A 45 1.38 5.92 1.99
C ASN A 45 2.30 5.33 3.07
N TYR A 46 3.27 6.07 3.60
CA TYR A 46 4.15 5.59 4.69
C TYR A 46 3.40 5.25 5.97
N LEU A 47 2.41 6.06 6.34
CA LEU A 47 1.55 5.74 7.47
C LEU A 47 0.76 4.44 7.20
N GLY A 48 0.26 4.26 5.98
CA GLY A 48 -0.43 3.03 5.58
C GLY A 48 0.49 1.80 5.63
N VAL A 49 1.73 1.92 5.14
CA VAL A 49 2.73 0.84 5.20
C VAL A 49 3.04 0.48 6.64
N ALA A 50 3.22 1.47 7.51
CA ALA A 50 3.48 1.23 8.92
C ALA A 50 2.30 0.51 9.62
N TYR A 51 1.07 0.91 9.34
CA TYR A 51 -0.11 0.21 9.85
C TYR A 51 -0.21 -1.24 9.36
N ALA A 52 0.01 -1.46 8.06
CA ALA A 52 0.01 -2.80 7.48
C ALA A 52 1.13 -3.67 8.09
N GLY A 53 2.31 -3.11 8.30
CA GLY A 53 3.44 -3.78 8.96
C GLY A 53 3.16 -4.15 10.43
N LYS A 54 2.23 -3.45 11.08
CA LYS A 54 1.72 -3.79 12.42
C LYS A 54 0.48 -4.69 12.41
N GLY A 55 -0.04 -5.03 11.23
CA GLY A 55 -1.25 -5.86 11.07
C GLY A 55 -2.57 -5.10 11.27
N ASP A 56 -2.54 -3.77 11.39
CA ASP A 56 -3.73 -2.92 11.48
C ASP A 56 -4.19 -2.53 10.07
N PHE A 57 -4.75 -3.52 9.35
CA PHE A 57 -5.10 -3.37 7.94
C PHE A 57 -6.23 -2.37 7.73
N GLU A 58 -7.15 -2.23 8.68
CA GLU A 58 -8.24 -1.27 8.63
C GLU A 58 -7.74 0.17 8.66
N LYS A 59 -6.74 0.49 9.50
CA LYS A 59 -6.09 1.82 9.45
C LYS A 59 -5.20 1.99 8.23
N ALA A 60 -4.54 0.92 7.78
CA ALA A 60 -3.74 0.96 6.57
C ALA A 60 -4.58 1.36 5.35
N LEU A 61 -5.75 0.73 5.16
CA LEU A 61 -6.69 1.06 4.08
C LEU A 61 -7.08 2.54 4.12
N LYS A 62 -7.46 3.08 5.29
CA LYS A 62 -7.81 4.50 5.43
C LYS A 62 -6.67 5.45 5.07
N ALA A 63 -5.44 5.09 5.42
CA ALA A 63 -4.27 5.91 5.09
C ALA A 63 -3.99 5.87 3.57
N TYR A 64 -4.07 4.69 2.95
CA TYR A 64 -3.93 4.57 1.50
C TYR A 64 -5.05 5.27 0.72
N GLU A 65 -6.30 5.21 1.18
CA GLU A 65 -7.41 5.96 0.60
C GLU A 65 -7.14 7.47 0.61
N LYS A 66 -6.56 8.00 1.70
CA LYS A 66 -6.13 9.40 1.75
C LYS A 66 -5.00 9.71 0.79
N ALA A 67 -4.03 8.81 0.62
CA ALA A 67 -3.00 8.98 -0.40
C ALA A 67 -3.62 9.05 -1.80
N LEU A 68 -4.59 8.17 -2.12
CA LEU A 68 -5.29 8.17 -3.41
C LEU A 68 -6.25 9.33 -3.63
N LEU A 69 -6.75 9.98 -2.57
CA LEU A 69 -7.51 11.22 -2.69
C LEU A 69 -6.63 12.38 -3.15
N LEU A 70 -5.34 12.33 -2.88
CA LEU A 70 -4.36 13.36 -3.25
C LEU A 70 -3.67 13.04 -4.58
N ASP A 71 -3.36 11.77 -4.82
CA ASP A 71 -2.82 11.25 -6.07
C ASP A 71 -3.54 9.96 -6.47
N ASN A 72 -4.50 10.09 -7.38
CA ASN A 72 -5.38 9.00 -7.81
C ASN A 72 -4.73 8.02 -8.80
N GLU A 73 -3.49 8.27 -9.21
CA GLU A 73 -2.70 7.45 -10.13
C GLU A 73 -1.44 6.88 -9.46
N TYR A 74 -1.40 6.86 -8.12
CA TYR A 74 -0.25 6.38 -7.37
C TYR A 74 -0.16 4.84 -7.36
N ALA A 75 0.52 4.26 -8.37
CA ALA A 75 0.64 2.82 -8.59
C ALA A 75 1.11 2.03 -7.34
N VAL A 76 2.08 2.58 -6.60
CA VAL A 76 2.63 2.01 -5.36
C VAL A 76 1.53 1.81 -4.31
N VAL A 77 0.63 2.79 -4.17
CA VAL A 77 -0.47 2.75 -3.20
C VAL A 77 -1.51 1.74 -3.60
N PHE A 78 -1.85 1.62 -4.88
CA PHE A 78 -2.75 0.54 -5.36
C PHE A 78 -2.18 -0.85 -5.05
N ARG A 79 -0.88 -1.08 -5.28
CA ARG A 79 -0.25 -2.34 -4.88
C ARG A 79 -0.32 -2.57 -3.36
N ASN A 80 -0.15 -1.52 -2.56
CA ASN A 80 -0.21 -1.60 -1.11
C ASN A 80 -1.64 -1.87 -0.60
N LEU A 81 -2.67 -1.24 -1.18
CA LEU A 81 -4.09 -1.55 -0.95
C LEU A 81 -4.41 -3.00 -1.29
N GLY A 82 -3.92 -3.49 -2.44
CA GLY A 82 -4.08 -4.88 -2.83
C GLY A 82 -3.52 -5.83 -1.77
N SER A 83 -2.35 -5.51 -1.22
CA SER A 83 -1.73 -6.29 -0.14
C SER A 83 -2.53 -6.26 1.14
N ALA A 84 -3.05 -5.09 1.55
CA ALA A 84 -3.88 -4.97 2.74
C ALA A 84 -5.19 -5.75 2.62
N TYR A 85 -5.88 -5.67 1.47
CA TYR A 85 -7.07 -6.48 1.20
C TYR A 85 -6.75 -7.97 1.15
N PHE A 86 -5.62 -8.37 0.57
CA PHE A 86 -5.23 -9.78 0.58
C PHE A 86 -4.99 -10.29 2.00
N SER A 87 -4.34 -9.50 2.85
CA SER A 87 -4.16 -9.84 4.27
C SER A 87 -5.48 -9.94 5.02
N LEU A 88 -6.44 -9.04 4.75
CA LEU A 88 -7.80 -9.15 5.28
C LEU A 88 -8.49 -10.43 4.82
N PHE A 89 -8.43 -10.75 3.53
CA PHE A 89 -8.93 -12.02 3.00
C PHE A 89 -8.31 -13.23 3.70
N LEU A 90 -7.00 -13.24 3.96
CA LEU A 90 -6.37 -14.37 4.67
C LEU A 90 -6.89 -14.50 6.11
N LYS A 91 -7.25 -13.38 6.74
CA LYS A 91 -7.78 -13.32 8.11
C LYS A 91 -9.27 -13.70 8.19
N THR A 92 -10.09 -13.21 7.26
CA THR A 92 -11.56 -13.32 7.30
C THR A 92 -12.11 -14.41 6.39
N ARG A 93 -11.34 -14.80 5.36
CA ARG A 93 -11.76 -15.64 4.23
C ARG A 93 -12.92 -15.06 3.42
N ASP A 94 -13.16 -13.75 3.54
CA ASP A 94 -14.15 -13.05 2.72
C ASP A 94 -13.64 -12.88 1.29
N GLN A 95 -14.31 -13.53 0.34
CA GLN A 95 -13.97 -13.47 -1.08
C GLN A 95 -14.04 -12.06 -1.65
N LYS A 96 -14.84 -11.16 -1.06
CA LYS A 96 -14.90 -9.76 -1.45
C LYS A 96 -13.53 -9.07 -1.29
N ASP A 97 -12.80 -9.39 -0.23
CA ASP A 97 -11.46 -8.83 0.00
C ASP A 97 -10.44 -9.43 -0.98
N CYS A 98 -10.57 -10.71 -1.33
CA CYS A 98 -9.74 -11.32 -2.38
C CYS A 98 -9.94 -10.63 -3.74
N GLN A 99 -11.20 -10.37 -4.11
CA GLN A 99 -11.55 -9.65 -5.34
C GLN A 99 -11.02 -8.22 -5.35
N LYS A 100 -11.16 -7.48 -4.24
CA LYS A 100 -10.60 -6.14 -4.10
C LYS A 100 -9.08 -6.14 -4.20
N SER A 101 -8.41 -7.15 -3.63
CA SER A 101 -6.97 -7.33 -3.78
C SER A 101 -6.56 -7.44 -5.25
N ILE A 102 -7.22 -8.33 -6.00
CA ILE A 102 -6.98 -8.51 -7.45
C ILE A 102 -7.19 -7.21 -8.22
N GLN A 103 -8.30 -6.50 -7.98
CA GLN A 103 -8.61 -5.23 -8.64
C GLN A 103 -7.53 -4.18 -8.42
N ASN A 104 -7.07 -4.03 -7.18
CA ASN A 104 -6.03 -3.05 -6.83
C ASN A 104 -4.67 -3.41 -7.45
N TYR A 105 -4.27 -4.68 -7.47
CA TYR A 105 -3.05 -5.08 -8.18
C TYR A 105 -3.13 -4.84 -9.68
N LYS A 106 -4.28 -5.13 -10.31
CA LYS A 106 -4.50 -4.82 -11.72
C LYS A 106 -4.39 -3.33 -12.00
N LYS A 107 -4.94 -2.47 -11.14
CA LYS A 107 -4.80 -1.01 -11.29
C LYS A 107 -3.36 -0.55 -11.16
N ALA A 108 -2.59 -1.12 -10.22
CA ALA A 108 -1.15 -0.84 -10.12
C ALA A 108 -0.38 -1.22 -11.39
N ILE A 109 -0.74 -2.34 -12.04
CA ILE A 109 -0.15 -2.78 -13.31
C ILE A 109 -0.59 -1.91 -14.49
N GLU A 110 -1.85 -1.45 -14.49
CA GLU A 110 -2.34 -0.53 -15.53
C GLU A 110 -1.56 0.78 -15.52
N LEU A 111 -1.27 1.30 -14.32
CA LEU A 111 -0.49 2.52 -14.11
C LEU A 111 1.01 2.29 -14.36
N GLN A 112 1.52 1.11 -14.02
CA GLN A 112 2.91 0.72 -14.23
C GLN A 112 3.00 -0.68 -14.86
N PRO A 113 3.04 -0.77 -16.21
CA PRO A 113 3.01 -2.05 -16.93
C PRO A 113 4.20 -2.99 -16.70
N ASP A 114 5.29 -2.50 -16.14
CA ASP A 114 6.50 -3.27 -15.80
C ASP A 114 6.62 -3.57 -14.30
N TYR A 115 5.53 -3.41 -13.53
CA TYR A 115 5.57 -3.52 -12.08
C TYR A 115 5.63 -4.98 -11.59
N ALA A 116 6.81 -5.58 -11.69
CA ALA A 116 7.11 -6.95 -11.29
C ALA A 116 6.48 -7.36 -9.94
N SER A 117 6.63 -6.49 -8.93
CA SER A 117 6.08 -6.77 -7.58
C SER A 117 4.54 -6.85 -7.54
N ALA A 118 3.84 -6.10 -8.39
CA ALA A 118 2.39 -6.15 -8.49
C ALA A 118 1.93 -7.42 -9.25
N PHE A 119 2.62 -7.80 -10.32
CA PHE A 119 2.38 -9.07 -11.02
C PHE A 119 2.55 -10.29 -10.11
N ASN A 120 3.62 -10.33 -9.33
CA ASN A 120 3.86 -11.44 -8.40
C ASN A 120 2.70 -11.59 -7.40
N ARG A 121 2.26 -10.47 -6.80
CA ARG A 121 1.16 -10.44 -5.83
C ARG A 121 -0.19 -10.76 -6.48
N LEU A 122 -0.42 -10.29 -7.70
CA LEU A 122 -1.60 -10.64 -8.49
C LEU A 122 -1.68 -12.14 -8.74
N GLY A 123 -0.56 -12.78 -9.09
CA GLY A 123 -0.51 -14.23 -9.29
C GLY A 123 -0.86 -15.02 -8.02
N VAL A 124 -0.35 -14.58 -6.87
CA VAL A 124 -0.71 -15.16 -5.57
C VAL A 124 -2.20 -15.00 -5.27
N ALA A 125 -2.78 -13.83 -5.54
CA ALA A 125 -4.21 -13.59 -5.32
C ALA A 125 -5.08 -14.43 -6.26
N TYR A 126 -4.71 -14.55 -7.54
CA TYR A 126 -5.41 -15.40 -8.50
C TYR A 126 -5.38 -16.88 -8.12
N ARG A 127 -4.22 -17.39 -7.68
CA ARG A 127 -4.12 -18.75 -7.16
C ARG A 127 -5.10 -18.99 -6.01
N GLN A 128 -5.22 -18.04 -5.08
CA GLN A 128 -6.17 -18.18 -3.97
C GLN A 128 -7.63 -18.08 -4.38
N ALA A 129 -7.93 -17.37 -5.47
CA ALA A 129 -9.25 -17.34 -6.08
C ALA A 129 -9.57 -18.59 -6.94
N GLY A 130 -8.60 -19.48 -7.16
CA GLY A 130 -8.75 -20.67 -8.03
C GLY A 130 -8.48 -20.39 -9.52
N ASN A 131 -8.06 -19.20 -9.88
CA ASN A 131 -7.81 -18.76 -11.26
C ASN A 131 -6.36 -19.08 -11.66
N LEU A 132 -6.08 -20.35 -11.95
CA LEU A 132 -4.71 -20.84 -12.11
C LEU A 132 -4.02 -20.32 -13.38
N ASP A 133 -4.74 -20.16 -14.48
CA ASP A 133 -4.17 -19.69 -15.74
C ASP A 133 -3.70 -18.24 -15.63
N GLU A 134 -4.52 -17.38 -15.01
CA GLU A 134 -4.18 -15.99 -14.73
C GLU A 134 -3.04 -15.88 -13.71
N ALA A 135 -2.96 -16.81 -12.75
CA ALA A 135 -1.84 -16.87 -11.81
C ALA A 135 -0.52 -17.16 -12.55
N ILE A 136 -0.51 -18.18 -13.41
CA ILE A 136 0.65 -18.55 -14.23
C ILE A 136 1.05 -17.39 -15.14
N TYR A 137 0.09 -16.74 -15.80
CA TYR A 137 0.36 -15.57 -16.64
C TYR A 137 1.00 -14.44 -15.83
N SER A 138 0.45 -14.14 -14.66
CA SER A 138 0.96 -13.07 -13.80
C SER A 138 2.39 -13.35 -13.35
N TRP A 139 2.71 -14.57 -12.92
CA TRP A 139 4.08 -14.93 -12.54
C TRP A 139 5.07 -14.96 -13.71
N LYS A 140 4.62 -15.22 -14.94
CA LYS A 140 5.46 -15.08 -16.13
C LYS A 140 5.80 -13.63 -16.46
N LYS A 141 5.01 -12.66 -15.95
CA LYS A 141 5.19 -11.22 -16.15
C LYS A 141 5.88 -10.53 -14.97
N ALA A 142 5.94 -11.19 -13.82
CA ALA A 142 6.66 -10.73 -12.63
C ALA A 142 8.17 -10.82 -12.83
#